data_AF-A0A241RNH2-F1
#
_entry.id   AF-A0A241RNH2-F1
#
_cell.length_a   1.000
_cell.length_b   1.000
_cell.length_c   1.000
_cell.angle_alpha   90.00
_cell.angle_beta   90.00
_cell.angle_gamma   90.00
#
_symmetry.space_group_name_H-M   'P 1'
#
loop_
_entity.id
_entity.type
_entity.pdbx_description
1 polymer ?
#
loop_
_entity_poly.entity_id
_entity_poly.type
_entity_poly.pdbx_seq_one_letter_code
_entity_poly.pdbx_strand_id
1 'polypeptide(L)'
;MPISLAAIKDKLDSRIGQRMKVVAQAGRKKTTERHGVLKETYRSVFVVDLDQQENAFERVSYSYTDVLTKNVQIAFDDETTEA
;
A
#
# COMPACT_ATOMS: atom_id res chain seq x y z
N MET A 1 -18.60 -6.92 5.28
CA MET A 1 -18.97 -6.23 4.02
C MET A 1 -18.01 -6.69 2.92
N PRO A 2 -18.46 -6.91 1.67
CA PRO A 2 -17.55 -7.28 0.60
C PRO A 2 -16.58 -6.12 0.34
N ILE A 3 -15.28 -6.42 0.40
CA ILE A 3 -14.21 -5.49 0.07
C ILE A 3 -14.26 -5.31 -1.45
N SER A 4 -14.78 -4.19 -1.93
CA SER A 4 -14.80 -3.87 -3.37
C SER A 4 -13.57 -3.04 -3.74
N LEU A 5 -13.16 -3.05 -5.00
CA LEU A 5 -12.06 -2.20 -5.47
C LEU A 5 -12.35 -0.71 -5.21
N ALA A 6 -13.61 -0.30 -5.29
CA ALA A 6 -14.05 1.06 -4.98
C ALA A 6 -13.85 1.40 -3.50
N ALA A 7 -14.20 0.49 -2.58
CA ALA A 7 -13.99 0.70 -1.14
C ALA A 7 -12.48 0.76 -0.78
N ILE A 8 -11.65 -0.07 -1.41
CA ILE A 8 -10.19 -0.02 -1.23
C ILE A 8 -9.65 1.32 -1.73
N LYS A 9 -10.09 1.76 -2.91
CA LYS A 9 -9.69 3.07 -3.45
C LYS A 9 -10.09 4.20 -2.51
N ASP A 10 -11.34 4.23 -2.05
CA ASP A 10 -11.88 5.27 -1.17
C ASP A 10 -11.11 5.38 0.16
N LYS A 11 -10.79 4.22 0.77
CA LYS A 11 -9.94 4.15 1.98
C LYS A 11 -8.54 4.74 1.73
N LEU A 12 -7.95 4.48 0.55
CA LEU A 12 -6.65 5.01 0.17
C LEU A 12 -6.69 6.51 -0.15
N ASP A 13 -7.74 6.97 -0.85
CA ASP A 13 -7.94 8.38 -1.22
C ASP A 13 -7.96 9.29 0.02
N SER A 14 -8.65 8.83 1.07
CA SER A 14 -8.77 9.53 2.35
C SER A 14 -7.47 9.58 3.16
N ARG A 15 -6.42 8.88 2.73
CA ARG A 15 -5.16 8.70 3.46
C ARG A 15 -3.92 9.10 2.65
N ILE A 16 -4.12 9.83 1.55
CA ILE A 16 -3.00 10.40 0.77
C ILE A 16 -2.15 11.29 1.69
N GLY A 17 -0.82 11.12 1.61
CA GLY A 17 0.17 11.79 2.44
C GLY A 17 0.51 11.05 3.74
N GLN A 18 -0.18 9.97 4.08
CA GLN A 18 0.11 9.20 5.30
C GLN A 18 1.20 8.15 5.09
N ARG A 19 1.97 7.90 6.16
CA ARG A 19 2.92 6.79 6.21
C ARG A 19 2.21 5.45 6.26
N MET A 20 2.76 4.51 5.52
CA MET A 20 2.29 3.13 5.47
C MET A 20 3.45 2.15 5.32
N LYS A 21 3.16 0.94 5.78
CA LYS A 21 3.93 -0.26 5.53
C LYS A 21 3.26 -1.05 4.41
N VAL A 22 4.07 -1.50 3.45
CA VAL A 22 3.61 -2.32 2.31
C VAL A 22 4.36 -3.65 2.30
N VAL A 23 3.61 -4.75 2.31
CA VAL A 23 4.13 -6.12 2.21
C VAL A 23 3.62 -6.73 0.92
N ALA A 24 4.51 -6.95 -0.05
CA ALA A 24 4.19 -7.50 -1.37
C ALA A 24 4.80 -8.89 -1.58
N GLN A 25 4.07 -9.79 -2.24
CA GLN A 25 4.60 -11.08 -2.68
C GLN A 25 5.50 -10.89 -3.91
N ALA A 26 6.81 -11.04 -3.76
CA ALA A 26 7.79 -10.94 -4.84
C ALA A 26 8.08 -12.29 -5.53
N GLY A 27 7.42 -13.39 -5.11
CA GLY A 27 7.53 -14.71 -5.74
C GLY A 27 6.98 -15.84 -4.84
N ARG A 28 7.20 -17.10 -5.25
CA ARG A 28 6.59 -18.30 -4.61
C ARG A 28 6.92 -18.51 -3.12
N LYS A 29 7.95 -17.85 -2.59
CA LYS A 29 8.40 -17.93 -1.19
C LYS A 29 9.02 -16.63 -0.66
N LYS A 30 8.85 -15.51 -1.38
CA LYS A 30 9.52 -14.25 -1.03
C LYS A 30 8.49 -13.15 -0.89
N THR A 31 8.47 -12.53 0.28
CA THR A 31 7.76 -11.28 0.56
C THR A 31 8.77 -10.15 0.69
N THR A 32 8.43 -8.99 0.15
CA THR A 32 9.18 -7.75 0.37
C THR A 32 8.35 -6.83 1.24
N GLU A 33 8.95 -6.38 2.32
CA GLU A 33 8.37 -5.42 3.25
C GLU A 33 9.08 -4.08 3.08
N ARG A 34 8.30 -3.01 2.93
CA ARG A 34 8.83 -1.66 2.71
C ARG A 34 7.99 -0.63 3.43
N HIS A 35 8.62 0.45 3.88
CA HIS A 35 7.96 1.63 4.42
C HIS A 35 7.97 2.77 3.40
N GLY A 36 6.91 3.56 3.42
CA GLY A 36 6.78 4.70 2.55
C GLY A 36 5.57 5.56 2.88
N VAL A 37 5.31 6.54 2.02
CA VAL A 37 4.19 7.47 2.12
C VAL A 37 3.28 7.26 0.92
N LEU A 38 1.97 7.14 1.15
CA LEU A 38 1.00 7.12 0.07
C LEU A 38 1.01 8.47 -0.64
N LYS A 39 1.49 8.51 -1.88
CA LYS A 39 1.70 9.76 -2.60
C LYS A 39 0.49 10.17 -3.41
N GLU A 40 -0.03 9.23 -4.21
CA GLU A 40 -1.09 9.49 -5.19
C GLU A 40 -1.97 8.24 -5.37
N THR A 41 -3.24 8.44 -5.70
CA THR A 41 -4.19 7.39 -6.10
C THR A 41 -4.69 7.65 -7.52
N TYR A 42 -4.85 6.59 -8.31
CA TYR A 42 -5.35 6.65 -9.68
C TYR A 42 -6.54 5.71 -9.83
N ARG A 43 -7.09 5.57 -11.04
CA ARG A 43 -8.28 4.74 -11.27
C ARG A 43 -8.07 3.26 -10.91
N SER A 44 -6.87 2.73 -11.12
CA SER A 44 -6.59 1.29 -10.99
C SER A 44 -5.39 0.96 -10.10
N VAL A 45 -4.59 1.96 -9.75
CA VAL A 45 -3.35 1.80 -9.00
C VAL A 45 -3.18 2.95 -8.02
N PHE A 46 -2.35 2.75 -7.01
CA PHE A 46 -1.88 3.79 -6.11
C PHE A 46 -0.36 3.80 -6.07
N VAL A 47 0.22 4.94 -5.72
CA VAL A 47 1.65 5.23 -5.76
C VAL A 47 2.14 5.47 -4.35
N VAL A 48 3.23 4.80 -3.99
CA VAL A 48 3.90 4.94 -2.70
C VAL A 48 5.32 5.46 -2.96
N ASP A 49 5.67 6.57 -2.31
CA ASP A 49 7.07 7.02 -2.20
C ASP A 49 7.73 6.22 -1.09
N LEU A 50 8.77 5.46 -1.41
CA LEU A 50 9.48 4.62 -0.45
C LEU A 50 10.62 5.40 0.19
N ASP A 51 10.91 5.08 1.46
CA ASP A 51 12.07 5.65 2.14
C ASP A 51 13.37 5.16 1.45
N GLN A 52 14.09 6.09 0.82
CA GLN A 52 15.34 5.83 0.07
C GLN A 52 16.49 5.32 0.95
N GLN A 53 16.43 5.53 2.26
CA GLN A 53 17.46 5.04 3.19
C GLN A 53 17.43 3.51 3.30
N GLU A 54 16.28 2.87 2.99
CA GLU A 54 16.11 1.41 3.05
C GLU A 54 15.90 0.76 1.66
N ASN A 55 15.69 1.55 0.60
CA ASN A 55 15.28 1.04 -0.71
C ASN A 55 16.01 1.72 -1.88
N ALA A 56 16.45 0.94 -2.87
CA ALA A 56 17.12 1.42 -4.09
C ALA A 56 16.20 2.15 -5.08
N PHE A 57 14.88 2.20 -4.82
CA PHE A 57 13.88 2.80 -5.70
C PHE A 57 13.06 3.83 -4.92
N GLU A 58 12.86 5.01 -5.52
CA GLU A 58 12.09 6.10 -4.92
C GLU A 58 10.59 5.81 -4.82
N ARG A 59 10.03 5.13 -5.82
CA ARG A 59 8.58 5.07 -6.01
C ARG A 59 8.13 3.73 -6.56
N VAL A 60 7.03 3.21 -6.00
CA VAL A 60 6.40 1.98 -6.48
C VAL A 60 4.89 2.16 -6.58
N SER A 61 4.29 1.54 -7.60
CA SER A 61 2.85 1.49 -7.77
C SER A 61 2.30 0.08 -7.57
N TYR A 62 1.13 -0.03 -6.92
CA TYR A 62 0.40 -1.29 -6.74
C TYR A 62 -1.04 -1.15 -7.20
N SER A 63 -1.66 -2.26 -7.63
CA SER A 63 -3.07 -2.25 -8.02
C SER A 63 -4.00 -2.50 -6.84
N TYR A 64 -5.23 -1.99 -6.91
CA TYR A 64 -6.26 -2.31 -5.90
C TYR A 64 -6.63 -3.80 -5.91
N THR A 65 -6.49 -4.45 -7.07
CA THR A 65 -6.71 -5.88 -7.21
C THR A 65 -5.69 -6.67 -6.40
N ASP A 66 -4.43 -6.24 -6.35
CA ASP A 66 -3.40 -6.91 -5.55
C ASP A 66 -3.69 -6.84 -4.04
N VAL A 67 -4.30 -5.73 -3.60
CA VAL A 67 -4.77 -5.60 -2.21
C VAL A 67 -5.97 -6.53 -1.96
N LEU A 68 -6.91 -6.57 -2.91
CA LEU A 68 -8.09 -7.44 -2.83
C LEU A 68 -7.71 -8.94 -2.80
N THR A 69 -6.74 -9.36 -3.62
CA THR A 69 -6.25 -10.74 -3.71
C THR A 69 -5.19 -11.07 -2.65
N LYS A 70 -4.85 -10.13 -1.77
CA LYS A 70 -3.83 -10.26 -0.72
C LYS A 70 -2.41 -10.53 -1.24
N ASN A 71 -2.15 -10.23 -2.51
CA ASN A 71 -0.79 -10.19 -3.06
C ASN A 71 0.01 -9.03 -2.45
N VAL A 72 -0.69 -7.95 -2.09
CA VAL A 72 -0.15 -6.78 -1.42
C VAL A 72 -0.97 -6.53 -0.16
N GLN A 73 -0.30 -6.39 0.97
CA GLN A 73 -0.90 -5.98 2.23
C GLN A 73 -0.37 -4.60 2.58
N ILE A 74 -1.28 -3.73 3.02
CA ILE A 74 -0.97 -2.36 3.44
C ILE A 74 -1.39 -2.18 4.88
N ALA A 75 -0.59 -1.45 5.66
CA ALA A 75 -0.91 -1.04 7.01
C ALA A 75 -0.51 0.42 7.18
N PHE A 76 -1.45 1.27 7.58
CA PHE A 76 -1.18 2.67 7.89
C PHE A 76 -0.68 2.79 9.32
N ASP A 77 0.26 3.69 9.56
CA ASP A 77 0.85 3.88 10.90
C ASP A 77 -0.22 4.34 11.93
N ASP A 78 -1.17 5.13 11.46
CA ASP A 78 -2.32 5.66 12.22
C ASP A 78 -3.34 4.57 12.65
N GLU A 79 -3.39 3.42 11.95
CA GLU A 79 -4.24 2.28 12.35
C GLU A 79 -3.66 1.50 13.56
N THR A 80 -2.49 1.90 14.10
CA THR A 80 -1.91 1.35 15.34
C THR A 80 -2.38 2.09 16.60
N THR A 81 -3.49 2.82 16.53
CA THR A 81 -4.16 3.39 17.71
C THR A 81 -5.52 2.73 17.90
N GLU A 82 -5.53 1.47 18.34
CA GLU A 82 -6.62 0.95 19.16
C GLU A 82 -5.99 0.42 20.46
N ALA A 83 -6.28 1.13 21.54
CA ALA A 83 -5.97 0.83 22.93
C ALA A 83 -7.09 -0.02 23.55
#